data_AF-Q8KR09-F1
#
_entry.id   AF-Q8KR09-F1
#
_cell.length_a   1.000
_cell.length_b   1.000
_cell.length_c   1.000
_cell.angle_alpha   90.00
_cell.angle_beta   90.00
_cell.angle_gamma   90.00
#
_symmetry.space_group_name_H-M   'P 1'
#
loop_
_entity.id
_entity.type
_entity.pdbx_description
1 polymer ?
#
loop_
_entity_poly.entity_id
_entity_poly.type
_entity_poly.pdbx_seq_one_letter_code
_entity_poly.pdbx_strand_id
1 'polypeptide(L)' 'GERFSWFMTNLLHDFDGHQDAWDQKMQKADREYYLKSHAGLANIAENYVGLPYEDIE' A
#
# COMPACT_ATOMS: atom_id res chain seq x y z
N GLY A 1 -9.68 5.82 4.99
CA GLY A 1 -8.29 6.24 5.31
C GLY A 1 -7.48 5.12 5.93
N GLU A 2 -7.94 4.55 7.05
CA GLU A 2 -7.14 3.62 7.87
C GLU A 2 -6.54 2.42 7.12
N ARG A 3 -7.31 1.78 6.21
CA ARG A 3 -6.79 0.69 5.36
C ARG A 3 -5.61 1.13 4.50
N PHE A 4 -5.67 2.32 3.90
CA PHE A 4 -4.58 2.83 3.07
C PHE A 4 -3.35 3.13 3.90
N SER A 5 -3.53 3.77 5.07
CA SER A 5 -2.42 4.02 6.00
C SER A 5 -1.75 2.72 6.45
N TRP A 6 -2.53 1.71 6.85
CA TRP A 6 -2.00 0.40 7.24
C TRP A 6 -1.27 -0.29 6.07
N PHE A 7 -1.87 -0.27 4.87
CA PHE A 7 -1.25 -0.84 3.67
C PHE A 7 0.11 -0.19 3.37
N MET A 8 0.18 1.14 3.34
CA MET A 8 1.43 1.86 3.05
C MET A 8 2.50 1.62 4.12
N THR A 9 2.12 1.51 5.39
CA THR A 9 3.04 1.13 6.46
C THR A 9 3.66 -0.23 6.18
N ASN A 10 2.85 -1.23 5.82
CA ASN A 10 3.34 -2.58 5.51
C ASN A 10 4.14 -2.68 4.21
N LEU A 11 3.82 -1.85 3.22
CA LEU A 11 4.52 -1.84 1.93
C LEU A 11 5.94 -1.24 2.04
N LEU A 12 6.11 -0.21 2.88
CA LEU A 12 7.31 0.63 2.90
C LEU A 12 8.26 0.38 4.07
N HIS A 13 7.78 -0.13 5.20
CA HIS A 13 8.66 -0.44 6.34
C HIS A 13 9.17 -1.87 6.24
N ASP A 14 10.45 -2.05 6.56
CA ASP A 14 11.01 -3.38 6.83
C ASP A 14 10.89 -3.62 8.35
N PHE A 15 10.28 -4.74 8.75
CA PHE A 15 10.02 -5.06 10.17
C PHE A 15 11.00 -6.13 10.65
N ASP A 16 12.17 -5.66 11.08
CA ASP A 16 13.27 -6.52 11.56
C ASP A 16 12.81 -7.49 12.66
N GLY A 17 13.23 -8.76 12.54
CA GLY A 17 12.95 -9.80 13.53
C GLY A 17 11.51 -10.34 13.55
N HIS A 18 10.59 -9.76 12.78
CA HIS A 18 9.19 -10.17 12.73
C HIS A 18 8.75 -10.73 11.36
N GLN A 19 9.51 -10.50 10.29
CA GLN A 19 9.22 -11.00 8.95
C GLN A 19 10.11 -12.19 8.59
N ASP A 20 9.49 -13.27 8.12
CA ASP A 20 10.22 -14.40 7.57
C ASP A 20 10.64 -14.16 6.11
N ALA A 21 11.36 -15.12 5.52
CA ALA A 21 11.85 -15.00 4.15
C ALA A 21 10.72 -14.96 3.09
N TRP A 22 9.56 -15.57 3.40
CA TRP A 22 8.40 -15.53 2.52
C TRP A 22 7.73 -14.15 2.58
N ASP A 23 7.58 -13.56 3.77
CA ASP A 23 6.99 -12.24 3.98
C ASP A 23 7.77 -11.18 3.18
N GLN A 24 9.10 -11.21 3.29
CA GLN A 24 9.98 -10.29 2.55
C GLN A 24 9.83 -10.44 1.03
N LYS A 25 9.67 -11.69 0.56
CA LYS A 25 9.46 -11.97 -0.87
C LYS A 25 8.12 -11.43 -1.35
N MET A 26 7.06 -11.59 -0.54
CA MET A 26 5.74 -11.06 -0.89
C MET A 26 5.74 -9.53 -0.91
N GLN A 27 6.31 -8.89 0.12
CA GLN A 27 6.44 -7.45 0.20
C GLN A 27 7.23 -6.88 -1.00
N LYS A 28 8.29 -7.58 -1.43
CA LYS A 28 9.03 -7.19 -2.64
C LYS A 28 8.16 -7.28 -3.90
N ALA A 29 7.39 -8.35 -4.07
CA ALA A 29 6.49 -8.52 -5.20
C ALA A 29 5.40 -7.44 -5.22
N ASP A 30 4.84 -7.11 -4.04
CA ASP A 30 3.88 -6.02 -3.89
C ASP A 30 4.50 -4.68 -4.28
N ARG A 31 5.70 -4.37 -3.78
CA ARG A 31 6.43 -3.15 -4.19
C ARG A 31 6.65 -3.10 -5.70
N GLU A 32 7.03 -4.21 -6.31
CA GLU A 32 7.22 -4.28 -7.76
C GLU A 32 5.91 -4.02 -8.53
N TYR A 33 4.79 -4.61 -8.10
CA TYR A 33 3.51 -4.39 -8.74
C TYR A 33 3.01 -2.95 -8.55
N TYR A 34 2.94 -2.48 -7.31
CA TYR A 34 2.31 -1.19 -7.00
C TYR A 34 3.13 0.00 -7.46
N LEU A 35 4.47 -0.09 -7.47
CA LEU A 35 5.34 1.03 -7.82
C LEU A 35 5.76 1.05 -9.30
N LYS A 36 5.51 -0.03 -10.06
CA LYS A 36 5.90 -0.11 -11.48
C LYS A 36 4.73 -0.33 -12.44
N SER A 37 3.54 -0.69 -11.95
CA SER A 37 2.34 -0.80 -12.80
C SER A 37 1.51 0.47 -12.76
N HIS A 38 0.89 0.82 -13.89
CA HIS A 38 -0.01 1.97 -13.95
C HIS A 38 -1.23 1.79 -13.02
N ALA A 39 -1.83 0.60 -12.99
CA ALA A 39 -2.97 0.31 -12.13
C ALA A 39 -2.62 0.42 -10.63
N GLY A 40 -1.45 -0.08 -10.24
CA GLY A 40 -0.96 0.05 -8.86
C GLY A 40 -0.71 1.50 -8.45
N LEU A 41 -0.07 2.28 -9.33
CA LEU A 41 0.17 3.70 -9.10
C LEU A 41 -1.13 4.50 -9.02
N ALA A 42 -2.12 4.20 -9.86
CA ALA A 42 -3.44 4.83 -9.81
C ALA A 42 -4.15 4.54 -8.48
N ASN A 43 -4.09 3.29 -7.99
CA ASN A 43 -4.67 2.94 -6.70
C ASN A 43 -3.99 3.63 -5.52
N ILE A 44 -2.65 3.80 -5.55
CA ILE A 44 -1.96 4.62 -4.55
C ILE A 44 -2.42 6.07 -4.65
N ALA A 45 -2.46 6.63 -5.85
CA ALA A 45 -2.77 8.04 -6.07
C ALA A 45 -4.17 8.42 -5.57
N GLU A 46 -5.21 7.67 -5.93
CA GLU A 46 -6.60 7.97 -5.52
C GLU A 46 -6.76 7.94 -3.99
N ASN A 47 -6.06 7.04 -3.30
CA ASN A 47 -6.12 6.93 -1.85
C ASN A 47 -5.24 7.99 -1.17
N TYR A 48 -4.11 8.36 -1.78
CA TYR A 48 -3.17 9.34 -1.24
C TYR A 48 -3.72 10.76 -1.29
N VAL A 49 -4.40 11.14 -2.36
CA VAL A 49 -5.03 12.47 -2.49
C VAL A 49 -6.32 12.60 -1.65
N GLY A 50 -6.83 11.48 -1.14
CA GLY A 50 -8.07 11.41 -0.39
C GLY A 50 -9.25 11.02 -1.28
N LEU A 51 -10.08 10.11 -0.76
CA LEU A 51 -11.34 9.74 -1.40
C LEU A 51 -12.37 10.84 -1.20
N PRO A 52 -13.36 10.97 -2.11
CA PRO A 52 -14.47 11.91 -1.94
C PRO A 52 -15.15 11.74 -0.58
N TYR A 53 -15.56 12.86 0.01
CA TYR A 53 -16.45 12.82 1.16
C TYR A 53 -17.80 12.24 0.75
N GLU A 54 -18.45 11.52 1.66
CA GLU A 54 -19.84 11.12 1.46
C GLU A 54 -20.72 12.37 1.41
N ASP A 55 -21.73 12.34 0.53
CA ASP A 55 -22.71 13.43 0.45
C ASP A 55 -23.48 13.49 1.77
N ILE A 56 -23.62 14.71 2.31
CA ILE A 56 -24.42 14.95 3.50
C ILE A 56 -25.87 15.10 3.05
N GLU A 57 -26.73 14.16 3.45
CA GLU A 57 -28.19 14.25 3.27
C GLU A 57 -28.82 15.22 4.29
#